data_AF-A0A836W361-F1
#
_entry.id   AF-A0A836W361-F1
#
_cell.length_a   1.000
_cell.length_b   1.000
_cell.length_c   1.000
_cell.angle_alpha   90.00
_cell.angle_beta   90.00
_cell.angle_gamma   90.00
#
_symmetry.space_group_name_H-M   'P 1'
#
loop_
_entity.id
_entity.type
_entity.pdbx_description
1 polymer ?
#
loop_
_entity_poly.entity_id
_entity_poly.type
_entity_poly.pdbx_seq_one_letter_code
_entity_poly.pdbx_strand_id
1 'polypeptide(L)'
;QELVDQEKVVVNGERVRPRVAMVDIGFRGHKNRVFIVFALRFTAPIRPGVNVYENHYEPEEIEYSYEAYWIFPPGSRILEVDMGTGTEDWEIVGKNTLAIYGHRGGRTGGYEKIVFRMPEPGQLVAGFTGDEED
;
A
#
# COMPACT_ATOMS: atom_id res chain seq x y z
N GLN A 1 5.13 -9.86 -11.57
CA GLN A 1 6.00 -10.40 -10.52
C GLN A 1 7.42 -9.86 -10.66
N GLU A 2 8.04 -9.96 -11.84
CA GLU A 2 9.42 -9.48 -12.08
C GLU A 2 9.68 -8.03 -11.63
N LEU A 3 8.79 -7.08 -11.95
CA LEU A 3 8.94 -5.68 -11.51
C LEU A 3 8.96 -5.54 -9.98
N VAL A 4 8.02 -6.20 -9.30
CA VAL A 4 7.91 -6.21 -7.83
C VAL A 4 9.13 -6.85 -7.16
N ASP A 5 9.76 -7.83 -7.81
CA ASP A 5 10.97 -8.48 -7.28
C ASP A 5 12.23 -7.59 -7.38
N GLN A 6 12.20 -6.56 -8.24
CA GLN A 6 13.28 -5.57 -8.34
C GLN A 6 13.23 -4.58 -7.18
N GLU A 7 12.05 -4.40 -6.58
CA GLU A 7 11.86 -3.53 -5.44
C GLU A 7 12.57 -4.07 -4.18
N LYS A 8 12.99 -3.15 -3.32
CA LYS A 8 13.53 -3.47 -1.99
C LYS A 8 12.53 -3.02 -0.93
N VAL A 9 11.64 -3.94 -0.58
CA VAL A 9 10.70 -3.76 0.52
C VAL A 9 11.33 -4.19 1.85
N VAL A 10 11.29 -3.31 2.83
CA VAL A 10 11.83 -3.51 4.17
C VAL A 10 10.76 -3.19 5.20
N VAL A 11 10.55 -4.08 6.17
CA VAL A 11 9.69 -3.80 7.33
C VAL A 11 10.49 -4.03 8.59
N ASN A 12 10.56 -3.01 9.44
CA ASN A 12 11.34 -3.03 10.69
C ASN A 12 12.81 -3.47 10.48
N GLY A 13 13.42 -3.06 9.36
CA GLY A 13 14.79 -3.42 9.01
C GLY A 13 14.97 -4.80 8.35
N GLU A 14 13.92 -5.61 8.25
CA GLU A 14 13.97 -6.91 7.58
C GLU A 14 13.43 -6.82 6.15
N ARG A 15 14.20 -7.34 5.18
CA ARG A 15 13.74 -7.40 3.79
C ARG A 15 12.62 -8.43 3.64
N VAL A 16 11.49 -7.99 3.09
CA VAL A 16 10.34 -8.84 2.74
C VAL A 16 10.19 -8.92 1.22
N ARG A 17 9.41 -9.87 0.72
CA ARG A 17 9.18 -10.08 -0.72
C ARG A 17 7.68 -10.13 -1.02
N PRO A 18 7.10 -9.02 -1.52
CA PRO A 18 5.73 -9.01 -2.02
C PRO A 18 5.51 -10.02 -3.16
N ARG A 19 4.31 -10.58 -3.19
CA ARG A 19 3.85 -11.45 -4.27
C ARG A 19 2.59 -10.89 -4.86
N VAL A 20 2.50 -10.92 -6.19
CA VAL A 20 1.25 -10.65 -6.90
C VAL A 20 0.28 -11.79 -6.60
N ALA A 21 -0.76 -11.50 -5.82
CA ALA A 21 -1.79 -12.45 -5.43
C ALA A 21 -2.94 -12.51 -6.43
N MET A 22 -3.19 -11.41 -7.13
CA MET A 22 -4.27 -11.28 -8.11
C MET A 22 -3.87 -10.27 -9.18
N VAL A 23 -4.31 -10.54 -10.40
CA VAL A 23 -4.34 -9.58 -11.50
C VAL A 23 -5.74 -9.64 -12.09
N ASP A 24 -6.37 -8.49 -12.27
CA ASP A 24 -7.64 -8.37 -12.97
C ASP A 24 -7.57 -7.23 -13.99
N ILE A 25 -8.35 -7.34 -15.07
CA ILE A 25 -8.40 -6.35 -16.14
C ILE A 25 -9.85 -6.06 -16.51
N GLY A 26 -10.18 -4.77 -16.60
CA GLY A 26 -11.55 -4.33 -16.81
C GLY A 26 -11.67 -3.09 -17.68
N PHE A 27 -12.92 -2.73 -17.95
CA PHE A 27 -13.27 -1.52 -18.69
C PHE A 27 -14.07 -0.57 -17.79
N ARG A 28 -13.70 0.71 -17.74
CA ARG A 28 -14.42 1.76 -17.01
C ARG A 28 -15.58 2.29 -17.86
N GLY A 29 -16.63 1.49 -17.98
CA GLY A 29 -17.88 1.81 -18.70
C GLY A 29 -17.78 1.83 -20.23
N HIS A 30 -16.59 1.93 -20.82
CA HIS A 30 -16.36 1.95 -22.26
C HIS A 30 -15.14 1.11 -22.65
N LYS A 31 -15.19 0.43 -23.81
CA LYS A 31 -14.12 -0.47 -24.30
C LYS A 31 -12.76 0.20 -24.51
N ASN A 32 -12.72 1.52 -24.60
CA ASN A 32 -11.49 2.31 -24.79
C ASN A 32 -10.92 2.84 -23.46
N ARG A 33 -11.49 2.46 -22.31
CA ARG A 33 -11.06 2.89 -20.98
C ARG A 33 -10.69 1.66 -20.15
N VAL A 34 -9.54 1.08 -20.45
CA VAL A 34 -9.04 -0.12 -19.76
C VAL A 34 -8.42 0.28 -18.42
N PHE A 35 -8.58 -0.56 -17.41
CA PHE A 35 -7.80 -0.51 -16.18
C PHE A 35 -7.31 -1.90 -15.82
N ILE A 36 -6.20 -1.96 -15.08
CA ILE A 36 -5.63 -3.19 -14.55
C ILE A 36 -5.55 -3.03 -13.04
N VAL A 37 -5.96 -4.06 -12.30
CA VAL A 37 -5.84 -4.12 -10.85
C VAL A 37 -4.82 -5.18 -10.49
N PHE A 38 -3.89 -4.81 -9.61
CA PHE A 38 -2.95 -5.72 -9.00
C PHE A 38 -3.23 -5.77 -7.50
N ALA A 39 -3.33 -6.98 -6.93
CA ALA A 39 -3.29 -7.14 -5.48
C ALA A 39 -1.97 -7.79 -5.10
N LEU A 40 -1.15 -7.07 -4.32
CA LEU A 40 0.10 -7.57 -3.79
C LEU A 40 -0.10 -7.93 -2.32
N ARG A 41 0.57 -9.00 -1.87
CA ARG A 41 0.59 -9.39 -0.45
C ARG A 41 1.97 -9.88 -0.04
N PHE A 42 2.31 -9.65 1.22
CA PHE A 42 3.45 -10.25 1.88
C PHE A 42 3.18 -10.40 3.37
N THR A 43 3.91 -11.33 3.98
CA THR A 43 4.05 -11.40 5.44
C THR A 43 5.21 -10.50 5.86
N ALA A 44 5.06 -9.81 6.99
CA ALA A 44 6.08 -8.92 7.53
C ALA A 44 6.27 -9.13 9.04
N PRO A 45 7.48 -8.86 9.59
CA PRO A 45 7.77 -8.98 11.02
C PRO A 45 7.20 -7.78 11.81
N ILE A 46 5.88 -7.68 11.82
CA ILE A 46 5.15 -6.63 12.53
C ILE A 46 5.13 -6.94 14.03
N ARG A 47 5.31 -5.90 14.85
CA ARG A 47 5.30 -5.98 16.32
C ARG A 47 4.30 -5.01 16.94
N PRO A 48 3.87 -5.21 18.20
CA PRO A 48 3.15 -4.18 18.94
C PRO A 48 3.90 -2.84 18.96
N GLY A 49 3.16 -1.75 19.05
CA GLY A 49 3.75 -0.40 19.03
C GLY A 49 4.15 0.03 17.62
N VAL A 50 5.23 0.81 17.50
CA VAL A 50 5.62 1.47 16.24
C VAL A 50 6.40 0.53 15.31
N ASN A 51 5.98 0.54 14.06
CA ASN A 51 6.55 -0.21 12.94
C ASN A 51 6.86 0.75 11.80
N VAL A 52 7.83 0.37 10.98
CA VAL A 52 8.27 1.14 9.80
C VAL A 52 8.25 0.22 8.59
N TYR A 53 7.50 0.61 7.57
CA TYR A 53 7.57 0.06 6.22
C TYR A 53 8.39 1.01 5.35
N GLU A 54 9.29 0.46 4.54
CA GLU A 54 10.05 1.19 3.54
C GLU A 54 10.03 0.42 2.22
N ASN A 55 9.85 1.12 1.11
CA ASN A 55 10.03 0.60 -0.24
C ASN A 55 11.05 1.44 -1.00
N HIS A 56 11.97 0.78 -1.70
CA HIS A 56 12.85 1.44 -2.65
C HIS A 56 12.68 0.79 -4.01
N TYR A 57 12.49 1.62 -5.02
CA TYR A 57 12.25 1.22 -6.41
C TYR A 57 12.84 2.26 -7.36
N GLU A 58 12.93 1.93 -8.65
CA GLU A 58 13.46 2.88 -9.63
C GLU A 58 12.45 4.03 -9.82
N PRO A 59 12.87 5.31 -9.71
CA PRO A 59 12.00 6.44 -10.02
C PRO A 59 11.62 6.47 -11.51
N GLU A 60 10.32 6.53 -11.82
CA GLU A 60 9.80 6.42 -13.18
C GLU A 60 8.80 7.53 -13.52
N GLU A 61 8.63 7.82 -14.81
CA GLU A 61 7.54 8.69 -15.27
C GLU A 61 6.20 7.95 -15.16
N ILE A 62 5.18 8.64 -14.65
CA ILE A 62 3.84 8.07 -14.52
C ILE A 62 3.18 8.11 -15.91
N GLU A 63 3.26 6.99 -16.65
CA GLU A 63 2.70 6.90 -18.01
C GLU A 63 1.16 7.00 -18.05
N TYR A 64 0.51 6.54 -16.98
CA TYR A 64 -0.94 6.53 -16.82
C TYR A 64 -1.30 6.88 -15.39
N SER A 65 -2.38 7.63 -15.20
CA SER A 65 -2.88 7.89 -13.85
C SER A 65 -3.27 6.57 -13.17
N TYR A 66 -2.89 6.44 -11.90
CA TYR A 66 -3.16 5.24 -11.11
C TYR A 66 -3.58 5.61 -9.69
N GLU A 67 -4.23 4.65 -9.04
CA GLU A 67 -4.59 4.70 -7.63
C GLU A 67 -3.99 3.47 -6.96
N ALA A 68 -3.23 3.66 -5.88
CA ALA A 68 -2.63 2.58 -5.11
C ALA A 68 -3.08 2.66 -3.66
N TYR A 69 -3.36 1.50 -3.06
CA TYR A 69 -3.83 1.40 -1.69
C TYR A 69 -2.90 0.52 -0.86
N TRP A 70 -2.26 1.12 0.13
CA TRP A 70 -1.55 0.38 1.17
C TRP A 70 -2.50 0.13 2.33
N ILE A 71 -2.91 -1.13 2.49
CA ILE A 71 -3.81 -1.58 3.57
C ILE A 71 -2.97 -2.24 4.66
N PHE A 72 -2.82 -1.54 5.78
CA PHE A 72 -2.12 -2.05 6.96
C PHE A 72 -3.03 -2.94 7.81
N PRO A 73 -2.47 -3.81 8.67
CA PRO A 73 -3.27 -4.74 9.46
C PRO A 73 -4.41 -4.07 10.24
N PRO A 74 -5.53 -4.78 10.45
CA PRO A 74 -6.63 -4.28 11.26
C PRO A 74 -6.17 -3.81 12.65
N GLY A 75 -6.79 -2.73 13.14
CA GLY A 75 -6.45 -2.11 14.44
C GLY A 75 -5.20 -1.23 14.42
N SER A 76 -4.43 -1.23 13.33
CA SER A 76 -3.28 -0.35 13.20
C SER A 76 -3.67 1.12 12.93
N ARG A 77 -2.73 2.03 13.11
CA ARG A 77 -2.87 3.45 12.75
C ARG A 77 -1.61 3.95 12.06
N ILE A 78 -1.76 4.52 10.87
CA ILE A 78 -0.69 5.24 10.16
C ILE A 78 -0.38 6.53 10.92
N LEU A 79 0.91 6.80 11.12
CA LEU A 79 1.44 7.93 11.89
C LEU A 79 2.18 8.94 11.01
N GLU A 80 2.93 8.45 10.02
CA GLU A 80 3.78 9.25 9.14
C GLU A 80 3.81 8.58 7.77
N VAL A 81 3.81 9.39 6.71
CA VAL A 81 3.99 8.98 5.33
C VAL A 81 5.00 9.93 4.70
N ASP A 82 6.01 9.37 4.06
CA ASP A 82 7.01 10.06 3.26
C ASP A 82 7.11 9.36 1.90
N MET A 83 6.78 10.07 0.84
CA MET A 83 6.78 9.58 -0.55
C MET A 83 8.06 10.00 -1.30
N GLY A 84 9.09 10.43 -0.57
CA GLY A 84 10.33 10.95 -1.13
C GLY A 84 10.09 12.20 -2.00
N THR A 85 10.72 12.23 -3.16
CA THR A 85 10.60 13.34 -4.13
C THR A 85 9.57 13.10 -5.22
N GLY A 86 8.66 12.13 -5.01
CA GLY A 86 7.59 11.82 -5.94
C GLY A 86 6.58 12.96 -6.05
N THR A 87 5.85 13.00 -7.17
CA THR A 87 4.78 13.98 -7.40
C THR A 87 3.40 13.42 -7.07
N GLU A 88 3.33 12.23 -6.49
CA GLU A 88 2.07 11.61 -6.09
C GLU A 88 1.40 12.38 -4.96
N ASP A 89 0.08 12.56 -5.07
CA ASP A 89 -0.74 12.98 -3.95
C ASP A 89 -1.07 11.76 -3.08
N TRP A 90 -1.35 11.97 -1.81
CA TRP A 90 -1.78 10.88 -0.92
C TRP A 90 -2.66 11.37 0.22
N GLU A 91 -3.47 10.46 0.75
CA GLU A 91 -4.27 10.69 1.95
C GLU A 91 -4.41 9.43 2.79
N ILE A 92 -4.55 9.60 4.11
CA ILE A 92 -4.87 8.50 5.01
C ILE A 92 -6.39 8.35 5.07
N VAL A 93 -6.90 7.23 4.55
CA VAL A 93 -8.31 6.87 4.61
C VAL A 93 -8.57 6.05 5.88
N GLY A 94 -9.41 6.58 6.77
CA GLY A 94 -9.68 5.95 8.06
C GLY A 94 -8.48 6.02 9.02
N LYS A 95 -7.90 4.87 9.38
CA LYS A 95 -6.73 4.81 10.28
C LYS A 95 -5.56 4.02 9.71
N ASN A 96 -5.83 2.98 8.93
CA ASN A 96 -4.83 1.98 8.52
C ASN A 96 -4.72 1.84 6.99
N THR A 97 -5.28 2.78 6.22
CA THR A 97 -5.21 2.73 4.76
C THR A 97 -4.62 4.03 4.24
N LEU A 98 -3.61 3.92 3.39
CA LEU A 98 -3.05 5.02 2.63
C LEU A 98 -3.52 4.88 1.18
N ALA A 99 -4.17 5.91 0.66
CA ALA A 99 -4.48 6.04 -0.75
C ALA A 99 -3.43 6.95 -1.40
N ILE A 100 -2.84 6.51 -2.50
CA ILE A 100 -1.83 7.22 -3.28
C ILE A 100 -2.38 7.42 -4.69
N TYR A 101 -2.24 8.64 -5.20
CA TYR A 101 -2.76 9.06 -6.49
C TYR A 101 -1.61 9.53 -7.38
N GLY A 102 -1.29 8.70 -8.38
CA GLY A 102 -0.34 9.06 -9.43
C GLY A 102 -1.07 9.72 -10.59
N HIS A 103 -0.59 10.89 -11.03
CA HIS A 103 -1.14 11.57 -12.20
C HIS A 103 -0.22 11.41 -13.40
N ARG A 104 -0.81 11.13 -14.57
CA ARG A 104 -0.05 11.02 -15.82
C ARG A 104 0.85 12.23 -16.06
N GLY A 105 2.10 11.98 -16.40
CA GLY A 105 3.14 13.00 -16.62
C GLY A 105 3.83 13.47 -15.33
N GLY A 106 3.41 12.96 -14.17
CA GLY A 106 4.15 13.04 -12.92
C GLY A 106 5.34 12.08 -12.88
N ARG A 107 5.99 11.98 -11.72
CA ARG A 107 7.14 11.11 -11.50
C ARG A 107 7.08 10.46 -10.13
N THR A 108 7.38 9.17 -10.06
CA THR A 108 7.48 8.45 -8.80
C THR A 108 8.80 8.77 -8.08
N GLY A 109 8.79 8.76 -6.75
CA GLY A 109 9.92 9.19 -5.94
C GLY A 109 11.05 8.16 -5.79
N GLY A 110 10.77 6.88 -6.10
CA GLY A 110 11.69 5.76 -5.86
C GLY A 110 11.89 5.39 -4.39
N TYR A 111 11.15 6.03 -3.49
CA TYR A 111 11.18 5.78 -2.06
C TYR A 111 9.80 6.03 -1.45
N GLU A 112 9.38 5.10 -0.60
CA GLU A 112 8.22 5.26 0.26
C GLU A 112 8.60 4.83 1.67
N LYS A 113 8.21 5.62 2.67
CA LYS A 113 8.28 5.25 4.08
C LYS A 113 6.94 5.51 4.73
N ILE A 114 6.45 4.49 5.44
CA ILE A 114 5.19 4.56 6.17
C ILE A 114 5.44 4.07 7.59
N VAL A 115 5.24 4.97 8.55
CA VAL A 115 5.29 4.63 9.98
C VAL A 115 3.88 4.35 10.44
N PHE A 116 3.67 3.19 11.06
CA PHE A 116 2.36 2.80 11.59
C PHE A 116 2.49 2.17 12.96
N ARG A 117 1.43 2.28 13.77
CA ARG A 117 1.36 1.70 15.11
C ARG A 117 0.39 0.55 15.14
N MET A 118 0.82 -0.59 15.65
CA MET A 118 -0.04 -1.69 16.07
C MET A 118 -0.53 -1.49 17.50
N PRO A 119 -1.74 -1.97 17.85
CA PRO A 119 -2.20 -1.99 19.23
C PRO A 119 -1.28 -2.85 20.09
N GLU A 120 -1.20 -2.52 21.39
CA GLU A 120 -0.55 -3.39 22.37
C GLU A 120 -1.35 -4.70 22.53
N PRO A 121 -0.71 -5.82 22.92
CA PRO A 121 -1.42 -7.05 23.22
C PRO A 121 -2.52 -6.80 24.26
N GLY A 122 -3.77 -7.13 23.92
CA GLY A 122 -4.95 -6.90 24.77
C GLY A 122 -5.75 -5.63 24.47
N GLN A 123 -5.31 -4.79 23.51
CA GLN A 123 -6.04 -3.59 23.06
C GLN A 123 -6.82 -3.82 21.76
N LEU A 124 -7.04 -5.08 21.34
CA LEU A 124 -7.86 -5.42 20.18
C LEU A 124 -9.28 -4.90 20.41
N VAL A 125 -9.64 -3.83 19.70
CA VAL A 125 -11.02 -3.35 19.61
C VAL A 125 -11.75 -4.26 18.62
N ALA A 126 -12.92 -4.75 19.02
CA ALA A 126 -13.83 -5.54 18.20
C ALA A 126 -14.03 -4.90 16.82
N GLY A 127 -13.95 -5.70 15.76
CA GLY A 127 -14.18 -5.19 14.40
C GLY A 127 -13.94 -6.21 13.30
N PHE A 128 -14.75 -7.27 13.29
CA PHE A 128 -15.50 -7.81 12.15
C PHE A 128 -16.20 -9.08 12.65
N THR A 129 -17.22 -8.91 13.50
CA THR A 129 -18.30 -9.89 13.53
C THR A 129 -19.06 -9.63 12.24
N GLY A 130 -18.95 -10.54 11.28
CA GLY A 130 -19.89 -10.54 10.16
C GLY A 130 -21.28 -10.65 10.75
N ASP A 131 -22.12 -9.67 10.47
CA ASP A 131 -23.54 -9.85 10.62
C ASP A 131 -23.95 -10.87 9.54
N GLU A 132 -24.13 -12.11 9.98
CA GLU A 132 -25.10 -13.02 9.38
C GLU A 132 -26.50 -12.40 9.55
N GLU A 133 -27.36 -12.57 8.53
CA GLU A 133 -28.79 -12.19 8.45
C GLU A 133 -29.02 -10.69 8.13
N ASP A 134 -29.65 -10.28 7.02
CA ASP A 134 -30.87 -10.78 6.33
C ASP A 134 -30.77 -10.87 4.79
#